data_AF-A0A6I1JHB7-F1
#
_entry.id   AF-A0A6I1JHB7-F1
#
_cell.length_a   1.000
_cell.length_b   1.000
_cell.length_c   1.000
_cell.angle_alpha   90.00
_cell.angle_beta   90.00
_cell.angle_gamma   90.00
#
_symmetry.space_group_name_H-M   'P 1'
#
loop_
_entity.id
_entity.type
_entity.pdbx_description
1 polymer ?
#
loop_
_entity_poly.entity_id
_entity_poly.type
_entity_poly.pdbx_seq_one_letter_code
_entity_poly.pdbx_strand_id
1 'polypeptide(L)'
;MNADRIIRIGGAAGFWGDSPDGARQLVERGQIDYLVFDYLAEITLALLARIRARKPDLGYVPDFVEVTAAVLPEVMARGIRVISNGGGMNPRGAAAELARRAAALGLSPKIAVVTGDDLLPRSEEFRAAGIVEMFTSAPMPERFASANAYLGAGPIAAALAAGADIVITGRCVDSAVTLGALMHAFGWSPDDHDRLACGSLAGHLIECGAQVTGGIATDWDEVPGWEDMGFPVVECREDGSFVVTKPAGTGGLITPLT
;
A
#
# COMPACT_ATOMS: atom_id res chain seq x y z
N MET A 1 -9.33 -13.19 -24.00
CA MET A 1 -8.80 -12.98 -22.63
C MET A 1 -9.09 -14.26 -21.86
N ASN A 2 -8.11 -14.75 -21.10
CA ASN A 2 -8.15 -16.10 -20.52
C ASN A 2 -8.75 -15.99 -19.12
N ALA A 3 -10.02 -16.41 -18.95
CA ALA A 3 -10.77 -16.33 -17.68
C ALA A 3 -10.08 -17.09 -16.51
N ASP A 4 -9.07 -17.89 -16.81
CA ASP A 4 -8.25 -18.62 -15.83
C ASP A 4 -7.09 -17.80 -15.24
N ARG A 5 -6.84 -16.57 -15.71
CA ARG A 5 -5.71 -15.78 -15.18
C ARG A 5 -6.04 -15.26 -13.78
N ILE A 6 -5.28 -15.74 -12.80
CA ILE A 6 -5.33 -15.31 -11.40
C ILE A 6 -4.17 -14.35 -11.14
N ILE A 7 -4.44 -13.25 -10.45
CA ILE A 7 -3.43 -12.31 -9.96
C ILE A 7 -3.32 -12.47 -8.45
N ARG A 8 -2.09 -12.69 -7.97
CA ARG A 8 -1.77 -12.94 -6.57
C ARG A 8 -1.12 -11.69 -5.96
N ILE A 9 -1.72 -11.12 -4.93
CA ILE A 9 -1.25 -9.88 -4.30
C ILE A 9 -1.03 -10.13 -2.81
N GLY A 10 0.18 -9.90 -2.32
CA GLY A 10 0.53 -10.03 -0.91
C GLY A 10 0.51 -8.69 -0.18
N GLY A 11 -0.22 -8.61 0.93
CA GLY A 11 -0.24 -7.44 1.82
C GLY A 11 0.86 -7.55 2.87
N ALA A 12 1.90 -6.71 2.76
CA ALA A 12 3.18 -6.91 3.46
C ALA A 12 3.34 -6.12 4.76
N ALA A 13 2.47 -5.14 5.00
CA ALA A 13 2.40 -4.34 6.22
C ALA A 13 1.01 -3.68 6.29
N GLY A 14 0.50 -3.48 7.50
CA GLY A 14 -0.74 -2.71 7.72
C GLY A 14 -0.62 -1.47 8.59
N PHE A 15 0.57 -1.18 9.11
CA PHE A 15 0.84 0.05 9.86
C PHE A 15 2.35 0.30 9.94
N TRP A 16 2.73 1.53 10.28
CA TRP A 16 4.14 1.83 10.58
C TRP A 16 4.56 1.17 11.90
N GLY A 17 5.53 0.26 11.81
CA GLY A 17 6.03 -0.55 12.93
C GLY A 17 5.56 -2.01 12.90
N ASP A 18 4.87 -2.43 11.83
CA ASP A 18 4.52 -3.83 11.59
C ASP A 18 5.76 -4.70 11.33
N SER A 19 5.59 -6.02 11.34
CA SER A 19 6.71 -6.97 11.22
C SER A 19 7.42 -6.85 9.87
N PRO A 20 8.75 -6.62 9.86
CA PRO A 20 9.52 -6.56 8.61
C PRO A 20 9.60 -7.93 7.91
N ASP A 21 9.32 -9.03 8.62
CA ASP A 21 9.34 -10.39 8.07
C ASP A 21 8.20 -10.65 7.09
N GLY A 22 7.11 -9.88 7.13
CA GLY A 22 5.95 -10.09 6.25
C GLY A 22 6.31 -10.03 4.76
N ALA A 23 7.07 -9.00 4.36
CA ALA A 23 7.55 -8.87 2.99
C ALA A 23 8.44 -10.04 2.57
N ARG A 24 9.36 -10.46 3.44
CA ARG A 24 10.26 -11.59 3.18
C ARG A 24 9.48 -12.90 3.00
N GLN A 25 8.54 -13.17 3.91
CA GLN A 25 7.69 -14.36 3.88
C GLN A 25 6.86 -14.43 2.58
N LEU A 26 6.27 -13.30 2.16
CA LEU A 26 5.47 -13.21 0.94
C LEU A 26 6.31 -13.38 -0.34
N VAL A 27 7.49 -12.74 -0.41
CA VAL A 27 8.38 -12.84 -1.57
C VAL A 27 8.94 -14.26 -1.72
N GLU A 28 9.35 -14.89 -0.62
CA GLU A 28 9.91 -16.24 -0.64
C GLU A 28 8.85 -17.31 -0.93
N ARG A 29 7.69 -17.23 -0.26
CA ARG A 29 6.72 -18.34 -0.16
C ARG A 29 5.30 -18.02 -0.66
N GLY A 30 4.96 -16.75 -0.88
CA GLY A 30 3.60 -16.31 -1.23
C GLY A 30 3.21 -16.54 -2.69
N GLN A 31 4.19 -16.78 -3.58
CA GLN A 31 4.00 -16.92 -5.03
C GLN A 31 3.20 -15.75 -5.61
N ILE A 32 3.54 -14.53 -5.21
CA ILE A 32 2.80 -13.31 -5.55
C ILE A 32 3.29 -12.66 -6.85
N ASP A 33 2.40 -11.96 -7.54
CA ASP A 33 2.73 -11.09 -8.68
C ASP A 33 3.00 -9.64 -8.20
N TYR A 34 2.32 -9.24 -7.13
CA TYR A 34 2.42 -7.90 -6.53
C TYR A 34 2.65 -7.99 -5.03
N LEU A 35 3.56 -7.17 -4.53
CA LEU A 35 3.79 -6.92 -3.12
C LEU A 35 3.28 -5.51 -2.79
N VAL A 36 2.29 -5.42 -1.91
CA VAL A 36 1.72 -4.12 -1.52
C VAL A 36 2.01 -3.82 -0.06
N PHE A 37 2.24 -2.54 0.22
CA PHE A 37 2.43 -2.04 1.57
C PHE A 37 1.44 -0.92 1.86
N ASP A 38 0.76 -1.02 3.00
CA ASP A 38 0.00 0.07 3.58
C ASP A 38 0.59 0.45 4.94
N TYR A 39 1.01 1.71 5.06
CA TYR A 39 1.64 2.24 6.27
C TYR A 39 0.89 3.44 6.87
N LEU A 40 -0.07 4.01 6.14
CA LEU A 40 -0.55 5.35 6.45
C LEU A 40 -1.89 5.32 7.18
N ALA A 41 -1.84 5.74 8.45
CA ALA A 41 -3.01 6.22 9.18
C ALA A 41 -2.91 7.74 9.37
N GLU A 42 -4.01 8.38 9.81
CA GLU A 42 -4.07 9.83 10.04
C GLU A 42 -2.99 10.29 11.03
N ILE A 43 -2.75 9.51 12.09
CA ILE A 43 -1.71 9.81 13.08
C ILE A 43 -0.29 9.72 12.49
N THR A 44 -0.07 8.77 11.57
CA THR A 44 1.21 8.59 10.88
C THR A 44 1.54 9.80 10.02
N LEU A 45 0.57 10.30 9.26
CA LEU A 45 0.74 11.51 8.43
C LEU A 45 1.13 12.72 9.27
N ALA A 46 0.48 12.93 10.41
CA ALA A 46 0.80 14.04 11.31
C ALA A 46 2.23 13.94 11.86
N LEU A 47 2.68 12.73 12.20
CA LEU A 47 4.05 12.48 12.63
C LEU A 47 5.06 12.74 11.51
N LEU A 48 4.81 12.22 10.30
CA LEU A 48 5.65 12.43 9.13
C LEU A 48 5.73 13.91 8.73
N ALA A 49 4.62 14.65 8.82
CA ALA A 49 4.58 16.10 8.59
C ALA A 49 5.48 16.83 9.59
N ARG A 50 5.41 16.47 10.88
CA ARG A 50 6.28 17.05 11.93
C ARG A 50 7.76 16.71 11.70
N ILE A 51 8.08 15.50 11.25
CA ILE A 51 9.43 15.09 10.90
C ILE A 51 9.95 15.91 9.72
N ARG A 52 9.17 16.01 8.63
CA ARG A 52 9.52 16.77 7.42
C ARG A 52 9.72 18.26 7.71
N ALA A 53 8.89 18.85 8.57
CA ALA A 53 9.05 20.24 9.00
C ALA A 53 10.38 20.53 9.70
N ARG A 54 10.99 19.52 10.36
CA ARG A 54 12.31 19.63 10.99
C ARG A 54 13.44 19.27 10.04
N LYS A 55 13.23 18.30 9.16
CA LYS A 55 14.20 17.75 8.21
C LYS A 55 13.51 17.53 6.86
N PRO A 56 13.62 18.48 5.91
CA PRO A 56 12.88 18.43 4.65
C PRO A 56 13.10 17.18 3.79
N ASP A 57 14.26 16.53 3.91
CA ASP A 57 14.61 15.31 3.18
C ASP A 57 13.90 14.05 3.71
N LEU A 58 13.25 14.14 4.88
CA LEU A 58 12.46 13.06 5.48
C LEU A 58 10.96 13.27 5.19
N GLY A 59 10.08 12.56 5.92
CA GLY A 59 8.63 12.63 5.75
C GLY A 59 8.01 11.44 5.03
N TYR A 60 8.81 10.41 4.73
CA TYR A 60 8.36 9.09 4.31
C TYR A 60 8.60 8.07 5.44
N VAL A 61 8.02 6.89 5.31
CA VAL A 61 8.18 5.77 6.25
C VAL A 61 9.53 5.10 6.02
N PRO A 62 10.50 5.20 6.96
CA PRO A 62 11.83 4.63 6.75
C PRO A 62 11.80 3.11 6.58
N ASP A 63 10.94 2.44 7.33
CA ASP A 63 10.76 0.99 7.36
C ASP A 63 10.40 0.46 5.97
N PHE A 64 9.53 1.17 5.23
CA PHE A 64 9.20 0.82 3.84
C PHE A 64 10.47 0.67 2.98
N VAL A 65 11.35 1.66 3.07
CA VAL A 65 12.58 1.71 2.26
C VAL A 65 13.56 0.62 2.69
N GLU A 66 13.68 0.38 4.00
CA GLU A 66 14.54 -0.66 4.56
C GLU A 66 14.07 -2.06 4.17
N VAL A 67 12.80 -2.38 4.44
CA VAL A 67 12.19 -3.68 4.15
C VAL A 67 12.19 -3.96 2.65
N THR A 68 11.79 -2.98 1.83
CA THR A 68 11.79 -3.15 0.37
C THR A 68 13.20 -3.39 -0.15
N ALA A 69 14.21 -2.65 0.33
CA ALA A 69 15.59 -2.86 -0.09
C ALA A 69 16.13 -4.25 0.28
N ALA A 70 15.72 -4.80 1.43
CA ALA A 70 16.13 -6.12 1.88
C ALA A 70 15.62 -7.25 0.96
N VAL A 71 14.38 -7.13 0.47
CA VAL A 71 13.77 -8.14 -0.44
C VAL A 71 13.96 -7.82 -1.93
N LEU A 72 14.50 -6.64 -2.27
CA LEU A 72 14.60 -6.15 -3.64
C LEU A 72 15.31 -7.11 -4.62
N PRO A 73 16.42 -7.78 -4.27
CA PRO A 73 17.07 -8.72 -5.19
C PRO A 73 16.12 -9.84 -5.65
N GLU A 74 15.38 -10.42 -4.71
CA GLU A 74 14.46 -11.53 -4.99
C GLU A 74 13.19 -11.04 -5.71
N VAL A 75 12.68 -9.86 -5.32
CA VAL A 75 11.56 -9.19 -6.00
C VAL A 75 11.88 -8.99 -7.49
N MET A 76 13.07 -8.47 -7.81
CA MET A 76 13.49 -8.25 -9.19
C MET A 76 13.75 -9.55 -9.93
N ALA A 77 14.38 -10.54 -9.29
CA ALA A 77 14.65 -11.84 -9.90
C ALA A 77 13.36 -12.57 -10.30
N ARG A 78 12.29 -12.41 -9.50
CA ARG A 78 10.97 -13.02 -9.74
C ARG A 78 10.02 -12.17 -10.57
N GLY A 79 10.38 -10.91 -10.87
CA GLY A 79 9.51 -9.98 -11.59
C GLY A 79 8.29 -9.52 -10.79
N ILE A 80 8.38 -9.53 -9.46
CA ILE A 80 7.33 -9.04 -8.56
C ILE A 80 7.30 -7.51 -8.63
N ARG A 81 6.11 -6.93 -8.75
CA ARG A 81 5.95 -5.45 -8.70
C ARG A 81 5.62 -4.99 -7.28
N VAL A 82 6.17 -3.86 -6.87
CA VAL A 82 5.97 -3.31 -5.52
C VAL A 82 5.11 -2.05 -5.57
N ILE A 83 4.14 -1.91 -4.67
CA ILE A 83 3.30 -0.72 -4.54
C ILE A 83 3.21 -0.32 -3.07
N SER A 84 3.42 0.96 -2.76
CA SER A 84 3.40 1.42 -1.37
C SER A 84 2.95 2.86 -1.23
N ASN A 85 2.12 3.12 -0.22
CA ASN A 85 1.83 4.48 0.25
C ASN A 85 2.83 4.99 1.31
N GLY A 86 3.85 4.19 1.63
CA GLY A 86 4.92 4.55 2.57
C GLY A 86 5.76 5.76 2.15
N GLY A 87 5.52 6.36 0.99
CA GLY A 87 6.06 7.66 0.61
C GLY A 87 5.56 8.80 1.52
N GLY A 88 4.37 8.64 2.12
CA GLY A 88 3.85 9.57 3.13
C GLY A 88 3.84 11.02 2.65
N MET A 89 4.45 11.90 3.44
CA MET A 89 4.58 13.33 3.14
C MET A 89 5.75 13.65 2.20
N ASN A 90 6.59 12.69 1.84
CA ASN A 90 7.73 12.90 0.93
C ASN A 90 7.99 11.68 0.04
N PRO A 91 7.07 11.34 -0.89
CA PRO A 91 7.20 10.15 -1.72
C PRO A 91 8.40 10.24 -2.69
N ARG A 92 8.85 11.45 -3.05
CA ARG A 92 10.07 11.65 -3.84
C ARG A 92 11.34 11.33 -3.05
N GLY A 93 11.39 11.70 -1.76
CA GLY A 93 12.49 11.33 -0.86
C GLY A 93 12.61 9.83 -0.66
N ALA A 94 11.47 9.14 -0.48
CA ALA A 94 11.42 7.68 -0.41
C ALA A 94 11.99 7.03 -1.66
N ALA A 95 11.58 7.51 -2.84
CA ALA A 95 12.07 7.00 -4.12
C ALA A 95 13.59 7.21 -4.30
N ALA A 96 14.10 8.39 -3.92
CA ALA A 96 15.52 8.70 -4.02
C ALA A 96 16.37 7.80 -3.10
N GLU A 97 15.95 7.61 -1.85
CA GLU A 97 16.67 6.74 -0.92
C GLU A 97 16.58 5.27 -1.33
N LEU A 98 15.42 4.80 -1.79
CA LEU A 98 15.27 3.43 -2.29
C LEU A 98 16.13 3.19 -3.54
N ALA A 99 16.17 4.14 -4.48
CA ALA A 99 17.05 4.09 -5.65
C ALA A 99 18.53 4.04 -5.25
N ARG A 100 18.94 4.82 -4.24
CA ARG A 100 20.31 4.80 -3.71
C ARG A 100 20.67 3.42 -3.13
N ARG A 101 19.76 2.81 -2.38
CA ARG A 101 19.95 1.45 -1.82
C ARG A 101 19.97 0.38 -2.90
N ALA A 102 19.09 0.48 -3.89
CA ALA A 102 19.09 -0.41 -5.05
C ALA A 102 20.42 -0.35 -5.81
N ALA A 103 20.93 0.85 -6.07
CA ALA A 103 22.22 1.03 -6.75
C ALA A 103 23.38 0.41 -5.95
N ALA A 104 23.36 0.50 -4.61
CA ALA A 104 24.36 -0.14 -3.76
C ALA A 104 24.32 -1.69 -3.83
N LEU A 105 23.18 -2.27 -4.21
CA LEU A 105 23.00 -3.70 -4.48
C LEU A 105 23.30 -4.07 -5.95
N GLY A 106 23.70 -3.11 -6.79
CA GLY A 106 23.90 -3.33 -8.22
C GLY A 106 22.59 -3.45 -9.02
N LEU A 107 21.47 -3.00 -8.46
CA LEU A 107 20.13 -3.07 -9.05
C LEU A 107 19.68 -1.69 -9.56
N SER A 108 18.79 -1.69 -10.55
CA SER A 108 18.27 -0.49 -11.20
C SER A 108 16.75 -0.61 -11.48
N PRO A 109 15.90 -0.70 -10.44
CA PRO A 109 14.45 -0.76 -10.63
C PRO A 109 13.92 0.57 -11.18
N LYS A 110 12.87 0.49 -12.01
CA LYS A 110 12.08 1.65 -12.44
C LYS A 110 11.12 2.04 -11.33
N ILE A 111 11.42 3.13 -10.64
CA ILE A 111 10.60 3.66 -9.55
C ILE A 111 9.74 4.81 -10.06
N ALA A 112 8.42 4.65 -10.00
CA ALA A 112 7.46 5.71 -10.27
C ALA A 112 6.94 6.32 -8.96
N VAL A 113 6.68 7.62 -8.99
CA VAL A 113 6.15 8.37 -7.85
C VAL A 113 4.81 8.99 -8.21
N VAL A 114 3.77 8.65 -7.44
CA VAL A 114 2.46 9.28 -7.53
C VAL A 114 2.42 10.45 -6.55
N THR A 115 2.07 11.63 -7.07
CA THR A 115 1.96 12.88 -6.31
C THR A 115 0.64 13.59 -6.63
N GLY A 116 0.28 14.59 -5.83
CA GLY A 116 -0.95 15.38 -6.00
C GLY A 116 -1.89 15.26 -4.81
N ASP A 117 -1.52 14.45 -3.82
CA ASP A 117 -2.19 14.37 -2.53
C ASP A 117 -1.92 15.60 -1.66
N ASP A 118 -0.74 16.21 -1.71
CA ASP A 118 -0.41 17.41 -0.93
C ASP A 118 -1.21 18.64 -1.40
N LEU A 119 -2.22 18.99 -0.61
CA LEU A 119 -3.11 20.14 -0.82
C LEU A 119 -2.74 21.35 0.06
N LEU A 120 -1.69 21.25 0.88
CA LEU A 120 -1.27 22.35 1.75
C LEU A 120 -0.99 23.65 0.98
N PRO A 121 -0.35 23.64 -0.21
CA PRO A 121 -0.17 24.86 -1.01
C PRO A 121 -1.46 25.52 -1.49
N ARG A 122 -2.59 24.80 -1.45
CA ARG A 122 -3.93 25.26 -1.88
C ARG A 122 -4.82 25.68 -0.72
N SER A 123 -4.30 25.76 0.52
CA SER A 123 -5.13 26.08 1.70
C SER A 123 -5.87 27.42 1.58
N GLU A 124 -5.22 28.44 1.00
CA GLU A 124 -5.82 29.76 0.80
C GLU A 124 -6.88 29.77 -0.30
N GLU A 125 -6.76 28.92 -1.32
CA GLU A 125 -7.80 28.72 -2.34
C GLU A 125 -9.09 28.22 -1.69
N PHE A 126 -8.99 27.21 -0.81
CA PHE A 126 -10.14 26.66 -0.09
C PHE A 126 -10.74 27.66 0.91
N ARG A 127 -9.88 28.44 1.59
CA ARG A 127 -10.34 29.51 2.48
C ARG A 127 -11.13 30.57 1.72
N ALA A 128 -10.62 31.02 0.57
CA ALA A 128 -11.30 31.98 -0.30
C ALA A 128 -12.62 31.45 -0.87
N ALA A 129 -12.72 30.14 -1.10
CA ALA A 129 -13.95 29.46 -1.53
C ALA A 129 -14.98 29.27 -0.39
N GLY A 130 -14.66 29.67 0.85
CA GLY A 130 -15.56 29.54 1.99
C GLY A 130 -15.76 28.11 2.47
N ILE A 131 -14.78 27.22 2.22
CA ILE A 131 -14.82 25.84 2.73
C ILE A 131 -14.77 25.87 4.26
N VAL A 132 -15.63 25.07 4.88
CA VAL A 132 -15.75 24.91 6.33
C VAL A 132 -15.70 23.43 6.69
N GLU A 133 -15.46 23.14 7.97
CA GLU A 133 -15.52 21.77 8.48
C GLU A 133 -16.93 21.18 8.25
N MET A 134 -16.98 19.95 7.73
CA MET A 134 -18.18 19.37 7.14
C MET A 134 -19.32 19.08 8.14
N PHE A 135 -19.01 18.89 9.42
CA PHE A 135 -20.00 18.52 10.44
C PHE A 135 -20.39 19.67 11.38
N THR A 136 -19.47 20.59 11.63
CA THR A 136 -19.58 21.66 12.62
C THR A 136 -19.70 23.05 11.99
N SER A 137 -19.44 23.16 10.68
CA SER A 137 -19.29 24.45 9.99
C SER A 137 -18.22 25.36 10.59
N ALA A 138 -17.29 24.80 11.40
CA ALA A 138 -16.18 25.55 11.95
C ALA A 138 -15.29 26.09 10.80
N PRO A 139 -14.74 27.30 10.95
CA PRO A 139 -13.82 27.84 9.96
C PRO A 139 -12.57 26.97 9.85
N MET A 140 -11.95 26.97 8.67
CA MET A 140 -10.64 26.33 8.49
C MET A 140 -9.61 26.87 9.51
N PRO A 141 -8.83 25.99 10.17
CA PRO A 141 -7.72 26.37 11.02
C PRO A 141 -6.81 27.42 10.36
N GLU A 142 -6.26 28.36 11.12
CA GLU A 142 -5.34 29.38 10.59
C GLU A 142 -4.11 28.74 9.92
N ARG A 143 -3.60 27.65 10.52
CA ARG A 143 -2.44 26.92 10.03
C ARG A 143 -2.72 25.42 10.05
N PHE A 144 -2.31 24.75 8.99
CA PHE A 144 -2.34 23.30 8.88
C PHE A 144 -0.94 22.74 9.07
N ALA A 145 -0.83 21.63 9.80
CA ALA A 145 0.40 20.84 9.80
C ALA A 145 0.56 20.08 8.47
N SER A 146 -0.57 19.63 7.91
CA SER A 146 -0.69 19.00 6.60
C SER A 146 -2.13 19.15 6.10
N ALA A 147 -2.31 19.01 4.79
CA ALA A 147 -3.62 18.88 4.15
C ALA A 147 -3.44 17.94 2.96
N ASN A 148 -4.10 16.78 2.98
CA ASN A 148 -3.89 15.74 1.98
C ASN A 148 -5.21 15.22 1.40
N ALA A 149 -5.25 15.01 0.10
CA ALA A 149 -6.31 14.25 -0.56
C ALA A 149 -5.99 12.75 -0.55
N TYR A 150 -7.03 11.92 -0.46
CA TYR A 150 -6.89 10.48 -0.63
C TYR A 150 -7.00 10.19 -2.13
N LEU A 151 -5.86 9.94 -2.78
CA LEU A 151 -5.84 9.53 -4.17
C LEU A 151 -6.42 8.11 -4.34
N GLY A 152 -7.03 7.85 -5.50
CA GLY A 152 -7.53 6.53 -5.88
C GLY A 152 -6.48 5.67 -6.59
N ALA A 153 -6.92 4.51 -7.09
CA ALA A 153 -6.08 3.50 -7.74
C ALA A 153 -5.58 3.86 -9.15
N GLY A 154 -6.27 4.77 -9.86
CA GLY A 154 -5.97 5.12 -11.26
C GLY A 154 -4.52 5.54 -11.51
N PRO A 155 -3.95 6.51 -10.75
CA PRO A 155 -2.55 6.90 -10.90
C PRO A 155 -1.54 5.76 -10.67
N ILE A 156 -1.86 4.82 -9.78
CA ILE A 156 -1.03 3.63 -9.52
C ILE A 156 -1.05 2.71 -10.74
N ALA A 157 -2.24 2.42 -11.28
CA ALA A 157 -2.38 1.61 -12.47
C ALA A 157 -1.66 2.22 -13.69
N ALA A 158 -1.74 3.54 -13.85
CA ALA A 158 -1.05 4.27 -14.91
C ALA A 158 0.49 4.19 -14.77
N ALA A 159 1.01 4.29 -13.54
CA ALA A 159 2.44 4.15 -13.27
C ALA A 159 2.94 2.74 -13.61
N LEU A 160 2.19 1.70 -13.24
CA LEU A 160 2.50 0.31 -13.59
C LEU A 160 2.46 0.10 -15.12
N ALA A 161 1.46 0.67 -15.81
CA ALA A 161 1.33 0.59 -17.27
C ALA A 161 2.48 1.29 -18.01
N ALA A 162 3.09 2.32 -17.40
CA ALA A 162 4.32 2.95 -17.88
C ALA A 162 5.59 2.10 -17.65
N GLY A 163 5.44 0.91 -17.07
CA GLY A 163 6.52 -0.05 -16.85
C GLY A 163 7.29 0.15 -15.54
N ALA A 164 6.65 0.72 -14.51
CA ALA A 164 7.25 0.80 -13.19
C ALA A 164 7.36 -0.59 -12.54
N ASP A 165 8.53 -0.87 -11.96
CA ASP A 165 8.76 -2.04 -11.10
C ASP A 165 8.27 -1.75 -9.68
N ILE A 166 8.39 -0.48 -9.27
CA ILE A 166 8.00 0.01 -7.93
C ILE A 166 7.18 1.29 -8.09
N VAL A 167 6.02 1.35 -7.45
CA VAL A 167 5.19 2.55 -7.36
C VAL A 167 5.13 3.03 -5.91
N ILE A 168 5.54 4.28 -5.70
CA ILE A 168 5.51 4.93 -4.39
C ILE A 168 4.51 6.09 -4.45
N THR A 169 3.54 6.10 -3.55
CA THR A 169 2.55 7.18 -3.42
C THR A 169 2.68 7.88 -2.06
N GLY A 170 2.14 9.09 -1.99
CA GLY A 170 1.80 9.77 -0.74
C GLY A 170 0.47 9.23 -0.20
N ARG A 171 -0.44 10.12 0.24
CA ARG A 171 -1.77 9.67 0.70
C ARG A 171 -2.63 9.15 -0.45
N CYS A 172 -3.01 7.89 -0.36
CA CYS A 172 -4.08 7.28 -1.15
C CYS A 172 -5.08 6.61 -0.20
N VAL A 173 -6.23 6.23 -0.75
CA VAL A 173 -7.10 5.24 -0.08
C VAL A 173 -6.29 3.96 0.11
N ASP A 174 -6.42 3.33 1.27
CA ASP A 174 -5.60 2.19 1.68
C ASP A 174 -5.69 1.05 0.65
N SER A 175 -6.93 0.66 0.27
CA SER A 175 -7.18 -0.36 -0.76
C SER A 175 -6.71 0.01 -2.17
N ALA A 176 -6.32 1.27 -2.43
CA ALA A 176 -5.90 1.72 -3.76
C ALA A 176 -4.61 1.04 -4.23
N VAL A 177 -3.73 0.61 -3.32
CA VAL A 177 -2.49 -0.10 -3.70
C VAL A 177 -2.81 -1.45 -4.33
N THR A 178 -3.79 -2.17 -3.79
CA THR A 178 -4.27 -3.45 -4.32
C THR A 178 -5.15 -3.25 -5.55
N LEU A 179 -6.11 -2.32 -5.49
CA LEU A 179 -6.98 -2.04 -6.63
C LEU A 179 -6.17 -1.55 -7.84
N GLY A 180 -5.13 -0.74 -7.63
CA GLY A 180 -4.24 -0.26 -8.71
C GLY A 180 -3.49 -1.40 -9.40
N ALA A 181 -3.05 -2.40 -8.64
CA ALA A 181 -2.46 -3.62 -9.19
C ALA A 181 -3.47 -4.39 -10.06
N LEU A 182 -4.69 -4.58 -9.57
CA LEU A 182 -5.75 -5.30 -10.29
C LEU A 182 -6.19 -4.58 -11.56
N MET A 183 -6.41 -3.26 -11.47
CA MET A 183 -6.73 -2.41 -12.62
C MET A 183 -5.65 -2.50 -13.70
N HIS A 184 -4.37 -2.40 -13.32
CA HIS A 184 -3.28 -2.56 -14.26
C HIS A 184 -3.23 -3.98 -14.85
N ALA A 185 -3.31 -5.00 -13.99
CA ALA A 185 -3.14 -6.37 -14.43
C ALA A 185 -4.23 -6.76 -15.42
N PHE A 186 -5.50 -6.54 -15.08
CA PHE A 186 -6.67 -6.93 -15.87
C PHE A 186 -7.14 -5.87 -16.89
N GLY A 187 -6.57 -4.66 -16.85
CA GLY A 187 -7.00 -3.58 -17.75
C GLY A 187 -8.42 -3.08 -17.44
N TRP A 188 -8.85 -3.14 -16.18
CA TRP A 188 -10.19 -2.66 -15.79
C TRP A 188 -10.32 -1.16 -16.02
N SER A 189 -11.49 -0.77 -16.54
CA SER A 189 -11.85 0.62 -16.76
C SER A 189 -12.23 1.30 -15.44
N PRO A 190 -12.04 2.62 -15.29
CA PRO A 190 -12.63 3.40 -14.20
C PRO A 190 -14.17 3.28 -14.08
N ASP A 191 -14.84 2.88 -15.17
CA ASP A 191 -16.30 2.70 -15.20
C ASP A 191 -16.74 1.25 -14.88
N ASP A 192 -15.80 0.32 -14.64
CA ASP A 192 -16.10 -1.09 -14.32
C ASP A 192 -16.49 -1.26 -12.83
N HIS A 193 -17.52 -0.55 -12.37
CA HIS A 193 -17.81 -0.36 -10.94
C HIS A 193 -17.89 -1.65 -10.11
N ASP A 194 -18.50 -2.72 -10.65
CA ASP A 194 -18.60 -4.00 -9.92
C ASP A 194 -17.22 -4.61 -9.67
N ARG A 195 -16.32 -4.55 -10.66
CA ARG A 195 -14.95 -5.05 -10.54
C ARG A 195 -14.13 -4.17 -9.62
N LEU A 196 -14.31 -2.84 -9.71
CA LEU A 196 -13.64 -1.91 -8.81
C LEU A 196 -14.07 -2.11 -7.37
N ALA A 197 -15.36 -2.34 -7.12
CA ALA A 197 -15.88 -2.66 -5.78
C ALA A 197 -15.27 -3.96 -5.24
N CYS A 198 -15.24 -5.03 -6.04
CA CYS A 198 -14.61 -6.29 -5.65
C CYS A 198 -13.10 -6.13 -5.39
N GLY A 199 -12.38 -5.39 -6.25
CA GLY A 199 -10.95 -5.12 -6.07
C GLY A 199 -10.64 -4.25 -4.85
N SER A 200 -11.50 -3.28 -4.55
CA SER A 200 -11.41 -2.50 -3.31
C SER A 200 -11.65 -3.37 -2.07
N LEU A 201 -12.63 -4.28 -2.11
CA LEU A 201 -12.86 -5.22 -1.01
C LEU A 201 -11.66 -6.16 -0.81
N ALA A 202 -11.12 -6.71 -1.89
CA ALA A 202 -9.89 -7.50 -1.85
C ALA A 202 -8.72 -6.72 -1.23
N GLY A 203 -8.58 -5.43 -1.59
CA GLY A 203 -7.58 -4.54 -1.01
C GLY A 203 -7.78 -4.33 0.48
N HIS A 204 -9.01 -4.00 0.88
CA HIS A 204 -9.36 -3.74 2.27
C HIS A 204 -9.05 -4.93 3.20
N LEU A 205 -9.26 -6.15 2.71
CA LEU A 205 -8.96 -7.35 3.48
C LEU A 205 -7.46 -7.56 3.72
N ILE A 206 -6.59 -7.16 2.78
CA ILE A 206 -5.15 -7.44 2.88
C ILE A 206 -4.29 -6.23 3.29
N GLU A 207 -4.86 -5.03 3.34
CA GLU A 207 -4.13 -3.80 3.68
C GLU A 207 -3.66 -3.78 5.14
N CYS A 208 -4.38 -4.43 6.06
CA CYS A 208 -4.07 -4.42 7.49
C CYS A 208 -3.14 -5.56 7.95
N GLY A 209 -2.31 -6.10 7.07
CA GLY A 209 -1.35 -7.18 7.40
C GLY A 209 -2.06 -8.44 7.90
N ALA A 210 -1.54 -9.07 8.97
CA ALA A 210 -1.99 -10.38 9.42
C ALA A 210 -3.35 -10.39 10.17
N GLN A 211 -4.10 -9.28 10.17
CA GLN A 211 -5.43 -9.20 10.79
C GLN A 211 -6.41 -10.23 10.20
N VAL A 212 -6.53 -10.27 8.87
CA VAL A 212 -7.42 -11.19 8.14
C VAL A 212 -6.96 -12.66 8.19
N THR A 213 -5.75 -12.90 8.69
CA THR A 213 -5.20 -14.26 8.90
C THR A 213 -5.24 -14.68 10.37
N GLY A 214 -6.12 -14.05 11.15
CA GLY A 214 -6.42 -14.39 12.54
C GLY A 214 -5.75 -13.48 13.56
N GLY A 215 -4.95 -12.50 13.15
CA GLY A 215 -4.17 -11.64 14.06
C GLY A 215 -4.98 -10.76 15.03
N ILE A 216 -6.28 -10.62 14.78
CA ILE A 216 -7.23 -9.91 15.66
C ILE A 216 -8.38 -10.82 16.13
N ALA A 217 -8.27 -12.13 15.95
CA ALA A 217 -9.25 -13.08 16.43
C ALA A 217 -9.38 -12.99 17.97
N THR A 218 -10.61 -13.01 18.47
CA THR A 218 -10.85 -13.02 19.93
C THR A 218 -10.38 -14.35 20.54
N ASP A 219 -10.64 -15.46 19.85
CA ASP A 219 -10.20 -16.81 20.21
C ASP A 219 -8.79 -17.08 19.66
N TRP A 220 -7.85 -16.18 19.97
CA TRP A 220 -6.47 -16.20 19.44
C TRP A 220 -5.72 -17.50 19.79
N ASP A 221 -6.09 -18.18 20.86
CA ASP A 221 -5.53 -19.46 21.27
C ASP A 221 -5.94 -20.63 20.35
N GLU A 222 -6.99 -20.44 19.55
CA GLU A 222 -7.40 -21.39 18.49
C GLU A 222 -6.65 -21.16 17.17
N VAL A 223 -5.91 -20.06 17.03
CA VAL A 223 -5.18 -19.72 15.81
C VAL A 223 -3.79 -20.42 15.83
N PRO A 224 -3.54 -21.39 14.94
CA PRO A 224 -2.33 -22.18 14.98
C PRO A 224 -1.10 -21.38 14.52
N GLY A 225 0.05 -21.57 15.19
CA GLY A 225 1.33 -20.98 14.78
C GLY A 225 1.34 -19.46 14.85
N TRP A 226 0.74 -18.87 15.89
CA TRP A 226 0.63 -17.41 16.09
C TRP A 226 1.97 -16.67 15.95
N GLU A 227 3.06 -17.31 16.38
CA GLU A 227 4.43 -16.78 16.33
C GLU A 227 5.02 -16.64 14.92
N ASP A 228 4.50 -17.38 13.94
CA ASP A 228 4.88 -17.32 12.51
C ASP A 228 3.62 -17.16 11.64
N MET A 229 2.76 -16.23 12.01
CA MET A 229 1.54 -15.94 11.27
C MET A 229 1.83 -15.62 9.80
N GLY A 230 1.02 -16.21 8.92
CA GLY A 230 1.07 -15.92 7.50
C GLY A 230 0.51 -14.54 7.19
N PHE A 231 1.26 -13.70 6.49
CA PHE A 231 0.73 -12.47 5.91
C PHE A 231 -0.24 -12.79 4.77
N PRO A 232 -1.27 -11.97 4.55
CA PRO A 232 -2.34 -12.30 3.62
C PRO A 232 -1.91 -12.23 2.16
N VAL A 233 -2.47 -13.13 1.36
CA VAL A 233 -2.42 -13.12 -0.10
C VAL A 233 -3.84 -13.12 -0.61
N VAL A 234 -4.19 -12.23 -1.54
CA VAL A 234 -5.43 -12.34 -2.31
C VAL A 234 -5.15 -12.95 -3.66
N GLU A 235 -5.98 -13.90 -4.06
CA GLU A 235 -5.97 -14.53 -5.39
C GLU A 235 -7.22 -14.07 -6.13
N CYS A 236 -7.07 -13.09 -7.02
CA CYS A 236 -8.17 -12.43 -7.71
C CYS A 236 -8.23 -12.82 -9.18
N ARG A 237 -9.44 -13.01 -9.72
CA ARG A 237 -9.73 -13.30 -11.13
C ARG A 237 -10.16 -12.03 -11.87
N GLU A 238 -10.15 -12.11 -13.20
CA GLU A 238 -10.49 -10.99 -14.09
C GLU A 238 -11.93 -10.46 -13.90
N ASP A 239 -12.86 -11.30 -13.43
CA ASP A 239 -14.24 -10.91 -13.13
C ASP A 239 -14.39 -10.21 -11.76
N GLY A 240 -13.31 -10.12 -10.99
CA GLY A 240 -13.29 -9.55 -9.64
C GLY A 240 -13.56 -10.55 -8.53
N SER A 241 -13.93 -11.81 -8.83
CA SER A 241 -14.00 -12.84 -7.80
C SER A 241 -12.62 -13.12 -7.21
N PHE A 242 -12.56 -13.37 -5.90
CA PHE A 242 -11.29 -13.61 -5.22
C PHE A 242 -11.44 -14.54 -4.02
N VAL A 243 -10.30 -15.08 -3.58
CA VAL A 243 -10.15 -15.75 -2.28
C VAL A 243 -8.97 -15.15 -1.53
N VAL A 244 -9.06 -15.13 -0.19
CA VAL A 244 -7.95 -14.76 0.68
C VAL A 244 -7.25 -16.03 1.14
N THR A 245 -5.94 -16.05 1.03
CA THR A 245 -5.05 -17.14 1.42
C THR A 245 -3.85 -16.59 2.18
N LYS A 246 -2.91 -17.47 2.54
CA LYS A 246 -1.66 -17.12 3.21
C LYS A 246 -0.56 -18.06 2.71
N PRO A 247 0.73 -17.70 2.82
CA PRO A 247 1.83 -18.57 2.40
C PRO A 247 1.75 -19.97 3.03
N ALA A 248 2.10 -21.00 2.26
CA ALA A 248 2.09 -22.36 2.76
C ALA A 248 3.13 -22.56 3.88
N GLY A 249 2.80 -23.38 4.89
CA GLY A 249 3.70 -23.71 5.99
C GLY A 249 3.88 -22.61 7.05
N THR A 250 3.04 -21.56 7.03
CA THR A 250 2.95 -20.54 8.08
C THR A 250 1.79 -20.82 9.01
N GLY A 251 1.75 -20.15 10.17
CA GLY A 251 0.58 -20.11 11.05
C GLY A 251 -0.52 -19.18 10.55
N GLY A 252 -1.48 -18.88 11.41
CA GLY A 252 -2.68 -18.10 11.10
C GLY A 252 -3.86 -18.96 10.67
N LEU A 253 -5.04 -18.35 10.68
CA LEU A 253 -6.33 -18.96 10.40
C LEU A 253 -7.16 -18.02 9.53
N ILE A 254 -7.73 -18.54 8.44
CA ILE A 254 -8.63 -17.79 7.57
C ILE A 254 -9.98 -18.47 7.61
N THR A 255 -10.98 -17.76 8.13
CA THR A 255 -12.37 -18.20 8.24
C THR A 255 -13.29 -17.01 8.00
N PRO A 256 -14.60 -17.21 7.83
CA PRO A 256 -15.55 -16.09 7.81
C PRO A 256 -15.60 -15.26 9.11
N LEU A 257 -14.95 -15.69 10.20
CA LEU A 257 -14.89 -15.00 11.49
C LEU A 257 -13.63 -14.12 11.65
N THR A 258 -12.67 -14.25 10.73
CA THR A 258 -11.38 -13.52 10.72
C THR A 258 -11.36 -12.55 9.55
#